data_AF-A0A4Q6G7Y2-F1
#
_entry.id   AF-A0A4Q6G7Y2-F1
#
_cell.length_a   1.000
_cell.length_b   1.000
_cell.length_c   1.000
_cell.angle_alpha   90.00
_cell.angle_beta   90.00
_cell.angle_gamma   90.00
#
_symmetry.space_group_name_H-M   'P 1'
#
loop_
_entity.id
_entity.type
_entity.pdbx_description
1 polymer ?
#
loop_
_entity_poly.entity_id
_entity_poly.type
_entity_poly.pdbx_seq_one_letter_code
_entity_poly.pdbx_strand_id
1 'polypeptide(L)'
;MLQVDALLCVNDVDAALDAGLMQCLPCPGCEPGAAARVIETQRRLAAAWAARDRYRARSERLARRAAERLARRDTASVQGSPGLPAAAAAALARAKAKAADRGRS
;
A
#
# COMPACT_ATOMS: atom_id res chain seq x y z
N MET A 1 -11.16 30.52 15.92
CA MET A 1 -10.97 29.18 16.55
C MET A 1 -12.30 28.51 16.91
N LEU A 2 -13.29 29.23 17.46
CA LEU A 2 -14.59 28.66 17.87
C LEU A 2 -15.36 27.92 16.77
N GLN A 3 -15.30 28.36 15.51
CA GLN A 3 -16.02 27.70 14.42
C GLN A 3 -15.47 26.29 14.12
N VAL A 4 -14.15 26.15 13.96
CA VAL A 4 -13.52 24.84 13.68
C VAL A 4 -13.78 23.87 14.82
N ASP A 5 -13.64 24.32 16.06
CA ASP A 5 -13.92 23.49 17.23
C ASP A 5 -15.39 23.05 17.31
N ALA A 6 -16.33 23.97 17.03
CA ALA A 6 -17.76 23.64 17.01
C ALA A 6 -18.08 22.57 15.95
N LEU A 7 -17.47 22.64 14.77
CA LEU A 7 -17.61 21.63 13.71
C LEU A 7 -17.03 20.28 14.13
N LEU A 8 -15.88 20.28 14.82
CA LEU A 8 -15.30 19.05 15.38
C LEU A 8 -16.17 18.44 16.48
N CYS A 9 -16.83 19.25 17.31
CA CYS A 9 -17.75 18.76 18.35
C CYS A 9 -18.96 18.02 17.77
N VAL A 10 -19.43 18.39 16.58
CA VAL A 10 -20.48 17.67 15.84
C VAL A 10 -19.92 16.62 14.87
N ASN A 11 -18.60 16.37 14.93
CA ASN A 11 -17.87 15.43 14.09
C ASN A 11 -17.96 15.72 12.58
N ASP A 12 -18.18 16.98 12.21
CA ASP A 12 -18.17 17.44 10.82
C ASP A 12 -16.76 17.85 10.40
N VAL A 13 -15.94 16.82 10.15
CA VAL A 13 -14.52 16.98 9.81
C VAL A 13 -14.34 17.63 8.43
N ASP A 14 -15.26 17.39 7.50
CA ASP A 14 -15.19 17.95 6.14
C ASP A 14 -15.46 19.46 6.18
N ALA A 15 -16.52 19.91 6.85
CA ALA A 15 -16.75 21.34 7.04
C ALA A 15 -15.62 22.00 7.84
N ALA A 16 -15.03 21.29 8.82
CA ALA A 16 -13.87 21.79 9.55
C ALA A 16 -12.65 21.97 8.62
N LEU A 17 -12.41 21.03 7.71
CA LEU A 17 -11.37 21.14 6.68
C LEU A 17 -11.60 22.33 5.75
N ASP A 18 -12.84 22.51 5.27
CA ASP A 18 -13.23 23.67 4.44
C ASP A 18 -13.05 24.99 5.20
N ALA A 19 -13.29 24.99 6.51
CA ALA A 19 -13.04 26.12 7.40
C ALA A 19 -11.56 26.34 7.75
N GLY A 20 -10.64 25.57 7.15
CA GLY A 20 -9.19 25.74 7.33
C GLY A 20 -8.60 25.02 8.55
N LEU A 21 -9.16 23.86 8.94
CA LEU A 21 -8.69 23.05 10.07
C LEU A 21 -7.17 22.86 10.07
N MET A 22 -6.54 22.59 8.92
CA MET A 22 -5.10 22.31 8.85
C MET A 22 -4.21 23.56 9.01
N GLN A 23 -4.75 24.75 8.76
CA GLN A 23 -4.05 26.03 8.92
C GLN A 23 -4.40 26.70 10.26
N CYS A 24 -5.34 26.13 11.01
CA CYS A 24 -5.77 26.67 12.29
C CYS A 24 -4.64 26.58 13.32
N LEU A 25 -4.21 27.74 13.84
CA LEU A 25 -3.25 27.82 14.93
C LEU A 25 -3.98 27.82 16.28
N PRO A 26 -3.48 27.07 17.29
CA PRO A 26 -4.02 27.16 18.64
C PRO A 26 -3.78 28.57 19.20
N CYS A 27 -4.84 29.21 19.68
CA CYS A 27 -4.74 30.54 20.28
C CYS A 27 -4.50 30.42 21.80
N PRO A 28 -3.62 31.25 22.40
CA PRO A 28 -3.29 31.15 23.82
C PRO A 28 -4.45 31.53 24.77
N GLY A 29 -5.46 32.24 24.27
CA GLY A 29 -6.68 32.58 25.02
C GLY A 29 -7.85 31.61 24.80
N CYS A 30 -7.64 30.54 24.04
CA CYS A 30 -8.68 29.59 23.70
C CYS A 30 -8.83 28.55 24.81
N GLU A 31 -10.05 28.00 24.95
CA GLU A 31 -10.31 26.92 25.90
C GLU A 31 -9.35 25.74 25.65
N PRO A 32 -8.65 25.23 26.67
CA PRO A 32 -7.61 24.20 26.49
C PRO A 32 -8.11 22.93 25.78
N GLY A 33 -9.34 22.50 26.04
CA GLY A 33 -10.00 21.37 25.38
C GLY A 33 -10.22 21.60 23.88
N ALA A 34 -10.65 22.80 23.48
CA ALA A 34 -10.80 23.17 22.08
C ALA A 34 -9.46 23.15 21.34
N ALA A 35 -8.40 23.71 21.94
CA ALA A 35 -7.06 23.64 21.38
C ALA A 35 -6.58 22.19 21.23
N ALA A 36 -6.79 21.35 22.25
CA ALA A 36 -6.41 19.94 22.23
C ALA A 36 -7.14 19.15 21.13
N ARG A 37 -8.46 19.36 20.96
CA ARG A 37 -9.26 18.71 19.91
C ARG A 37 -8.76 19.05 18.51
N VAL A 38 -8.48 20.32 18.25
CA VAL A 38 -7.95 20.78 16.95
C VAL A 38 -6.60 20.12 16.67
N ILE A 39 -5.67 20.18 17.63
CA ILE A 39 -4.33 19.60 17.48
C ILE A 39 -4.40 18.09 17.25
N GLU A 40 -5.19 17.37 18.04
CA GLU A 40 -5.33 15.92 17.89
C GLU A 40 -5.90 15.54 16.52
N THR A 41 -6.92 16.27 16.06
CA THR A 41 -7.53 16.03 14.74
C THR A 41 -6.54 16.30 13.62
N GLN A 42 -5.79 17.42 13.67
CA GLN A 42 -4.73 17.72 12.72
C GLN A 42 -3.68 16.60 12.66
N ARG A 43 -3.25 16.10 13.83
CA ARG A 43 -2.26 15.00 13.90
C ARG A 43 -2.78 13.71 13.29
N ARG A 44 -4.04 13.34 13.57
CA ARG A 44 -4.68 12.15 12.97
C ARG A 44 -4.76 12.25 11.46
N LEU A 45 -5.19 13.40 10.93
CA LEU A 45 -5.29 13.61 9.48
C LEU A 45 -3.93 13.58 8.80
N ALA A 46 -2.92 14.27 9.37
CA ALA A 46 -1.56 14.24 8.86
C ALA A 46 -0.99 12.81 8.82
N ALA A 47 -1.22 12.02 9.87
CA ALA A 47 -0.81 10.62 9.91
C ALA A 47 -1.51 9.76 8.85
N ALA A 48 -2.82 9.95 8.66
CA ALA A 48 -3.61 9.26 7.64
C ALA A 48 -3.13 9.60 6.21
N TRP A 49 -2.83 10.86 5.93
CA TRP A 49 -2.29 11.28 4.63
C TRP A 49 -0.90 10.68 4.39
N ALA A 50 0.00 10.75 5.37
CA ALA A 50 1.31 10.13 5.25
C ALA A 50 1.20 8.60 5.03
N ALA A 51 0.23 7.93 5.65
CA ALA A 51 -0.03 6.51 5.40
C ALA A 51 -0.52 6.25 3.96
N ARG A 52 -1.43 7.09 3.46
CA ARG A 52 -1.91 7.03 2.07
C ARG A 52 -0.78 7.22 1.08
N ASP A 53 0.12 8.16 1.32
CA ASP A 53 1.25 8.44 0.43
C ASP A 53 2.26 7.28 0.41
N ARG A 54 2.56 6.68 1.59
CA ARG A 54 3.37 5.45 1.66
C ARG A 54 2.75 4.30 0.87
N TYR A 55 1.44 4.14 0.97
CA TYR A 55 0.71 3.13 0.21
C TYR A 55 0.83 3.37 -1.29
N ARG A 56 0.56 4.60 -1.77
CA ARG A 56 0.69 4.96 -3.18
C ARG A 56 2.10 4.70 -3.72
N ALA A 57 3.12 5.17 -3.01
CA ALA A 57 4.51 4.94 -3.38
C ALA A 57 4.87 3.44 -3.44
N ARG A 58 4.34 2.62 -2.52
CA ARG A 58 4.51 1.16 -2.57
C ARG A 58 3.85 0.56 -3.80
N SER A 59 2.61 0.96 -4.08
CA SER A 59 1.85 0.47 -5.24
C SER A 59 2.56 0.79 -6.55
N GLU A 60 3.10 2.00 -6.71
CA GLU A 60 3.90 2.38 -7.88
C GLU A 60 5.16 1.51 -8.04
N ARG A 61 5.89 1.25 -6.94
CA ARG A 61 7.05 0.34 -6.97
C ARG A 61 6.66 -1.08 -7.39
N LEU A 62 5.53 -1.59 -6.91
CA LEU A 62 5.05 -2.92 -7.26
C LEU A 62 4.59 -2.99 -8.71
N ALA A 63 3.89 -1.96 -9.20
CA ALA A 63 3.46 -1.84 -10.59
C ALA A 63 4.67 -1.86 -11.54
N ARG A 64 5.73 -1.09 -11.23
CA ARG A 64 6.98 -1.11 -12.00
C ARG A 64 7.60 -2.51 -12.06
N ARG A 65 7.76 -3.17 -10.91
CA ARG A 65 8.30 -4.54 -10.85
C ARG A 65 7.43 -5.55 -11.62
N ALA A 66 6.11 -5.38 -11.59
CA ALA A 66 5.20 -6.24 -12.33
C ALA A 66 5.37 -6.06 -13.85
N ALA A 67 5.46 -4.82 -14.32
CA ALA A 67 5.73 -4.50 -15.71
C ALA A 67 7.10 -5.05 -16.18
N GLU A 68 8.16 -4.86 -15.38
CA GLU A 68 9.49 -5.42 -15.67
C GLU A 68 9.47 -6.95 -15.79
N ARG A 69 8.76 -7.64 -14.88
CA ARG A 69 8.61 -9.10 -14.95
C ARG A 69 7.79 -9.57 -16.14
N LEU A 70 6.78 -8.81 -16.55
CA LEU A 70 6.03 -9.10 -17.76
C LEU A 70 6.91 -8.94 -19.00
N ALA A 71 7.60 -7.81 -19.13
CA ALA A 71 8.54 -7.56 -20.23
C ALA A 71 9.62 -8.65 -20.33
N ARG A 72 10.21 -9.07 -19.20
CA ARG A 72 11.19 -10.18 -19.17
C ARG A 72 10.59 -11.51 -19.64
N ARG A 73 9.33 -11.80 -19.30
CA ARG A 73 8.64 -13.02 -19.79
C ARG A 73 8.40 -12.95 -21.29
N ASP A 74 7.97 -11.80 -21.79
CA ASP A 74 7.72 -11.60 -23.21
C ASP A 74 9.04 -11.73 -24.00
N THR A 75 10.14 -11.15 -23.53
CA THR A 75 11.46 -11.31 -24.16
C THR A 75 11.98 -12.76 -24.10
N ALA A 76 11.79 -13.45 -22.98
CA ALA A 76 12.22 -14.85 -22.83
C ALA A 76 11.39 -15.81 -23.69
N SER A 77 10.11 -15.51 -23.90
CA SER A 77 9.25 -16.21 -24.85
C SER A 77 9.76 -16.07 -26.28
N VAL A 78 10.24 -14.89 -26.67
CA VAL A 78 10.77 -14.63 -28.02
C VAL A 78 12.13 -15.30 -28.25
N GLN A 79 12.97 -15.39 -27.23
CA GLN A 79 14.33 -15.94 -27.36
C GLN A 79 14.40 -17.48 -27.40
N GLY A 80 13.28 -18.18 -27.16
CA GLY A 80 13.25 -19.64 -27.07
C GLY A 80 14.01 -20.15 -25.83
N SER A 81 13.36 -20.90 -24.95
CA SER A 81 14.07 -21.47 -23.81
C SER A 81 15.12 -22.49 -24.30
N PRO A 82 16.38 -22.43 -23.83
CA PRO A 82 17.35 -23.46 -24.15
C PRO A 82 16.79 -24.81 -23.70
N GLY A 83 16.83 -25.79 -24.60
CA GLY A 83 16.35 -27.14 -24.33
C GLY A 83 17.01 -27.70 -23.07
N LEU A 84 16.21 -28.37 -22.23
CA LEU A 84 16.70 -28.94 -20.99
C LEU A 84 17.81 -29.97 -21.29
N PRO A 85 18.97 -29.94 -20.60
CA PRO A 85 20.02 -30.92 -20.83
C PRO A 85 19.52 -32.34 -20.53
N ALA A 86 19.91 -33.31 -21.36
CA ALA A 86 19.36 -34.66 -21.37
C ALA A 86 19.40 -35.37 -20.00
N ALA A 87 20.46 -35.15 -19.23
CA ALA A 87 20.59 -35.71 -17.88
C ALA A 87 19.50 -35.21 -16.91
N ALA A 88 19.13 -33.93 -17.01
CA ALA A 88 18.06 -33.34 -16.19
C ALA A 88 16.67 -33.83 -16.63
N ALA A 89 16.45 -34.03 -17.94
CA ALA A 89 15.22 -34.63 -18.46
C ALA A 89 15.03 -36.06 -17.93
N ALA A 90 16.10 -36.88 -17.95
CA ALA A 90 16.09 -38.24 -17.43
C ALA A 90 15.85 -38.30 -15.91
N ALA A 91 16.41 -37.36 -15.15
CA ALA A 91 16.14 -37.26 -13.71
C ALA A 91 14.67 -36.91 -13.43
N LEU A 92 14.09 -35.96 -14.17
CA LEU A 92 12.67 -35.59 -14.05
C LEU A 92 11.73 -36.75 -14.43
N ALA A 93 12.04 -37.51 -15.49
CA ALA A 93 11.25 -38.67 -15.89
C ALA A 93 11.18 -39.74 -14.79
N ARG A 94 12.33 -40.05 -14.16
CA ARG A 94 12.39 -40.99 -13.03
C ARG A 94 11.62 -40.49 -11.81
N ALA A 95 11.72 -39.20 -11.50
CA ALA A 95 10.99 -38.59 -10.39
C ALA A 95 9.46 -38.66 -10.61
N LYS A 96 8.99 -38.37 -11.84
CA LYS A 96 7.57 -38.49 -12.21
C LYS A 96 7.07 -39.94 -12.09
N ALA A 97 7.84 -40.92 -12.57
CA ALA A 97 7.48 -42.33 -12.44
C ALA A 97 7.31 -42.75 -10.97
N LYS A 98 8.26 -42.36 -10.10
CA LYS A 98 8.20 -42.66 -8.66
C LYS A 98 7.04 -41.97 -7.94
N ALA A 99 6.68 -40.75 -8.35
CA ALA A 99 5.53 -40.04 -7.78
C ALA A 99 4.20 -40.69 -8.20
N ALA A 100 4.08 -41.12 -9.46
CA ALA A 100 2.89 -41.80 -9.95
C ALA A 100 2.68 -43.17 -9.30
N ASP A 101 3.77 -43.87 -8.97
CA ASP A 101 3.75 -45.15 -8.24
C ASP A 101 3.25 -44.97 -6.79
N ARG A 102 3.74 -43.94 -6.09
CA ARG A 102 3.31 -43.59 -4.73
C ARG A 102 1.86 -43.10 -4.62
N GLY A 103 1.31 -42.53 -5.69
CA GLY A 103 -0.09 -42.09 -5.73
C GLY A 103 -1.10 -43.17 -6.10
N ARG A 104 -0.63 -44.38 -6.45
CA ARG A 104 -1.46 -45.57 -6.76
C ARG A 104 -1.46 -46.62 -5.65
N SER A 105 -0.70 -46.38 -4.57
CA SER A 105 -0.69 -47.17 -3.33
C SER A 105 -1.66 -46.58 -2.32
#